data_AF-A0A0U2YK45-F1
#
_entry.id   AF-A0A0U2YK45-F1
#
_cell.length_a   1.000
_cell.length_b   1.000
_cell.length_c   1.000
_cell.angle_alpha   90.00
_cell.angle_beta   90.00
_cell.angle_gamma   90.00
#
_symmetry.space_group_name_H-M   'P 1'
#
loop_
_entity.id
_entity.type
_entity.pdbx_description
1 polymer ?
#
loop_
_entity_poly.entity_id
_entity_poly.type
_entity_poly.pdbx_seq_one_letter_code
_entity_poly.pdbx_strand_id
1 'polypeptide(L)'
;MVDVSPIIQPVTKSLNDLGITVKDIDCPPKVEQAIGSTFGCTVTTDKGEKVPVTVTQKDDNGKVTLTWELGKDVVPTGKHLPALTAYAQAVSPDLTVSCPKTVILPGGNGKLTCDVKDSKGQSGKLNVPMKDGVPVADQAQWSVDQG
;
A
#
# COMPACT_ATOMS: atom_id res chain seq x y z
N MET A 1 -6.21 29.64 9.78
CA MET A 1 -6.28 28.63 8.71
C MET A 1 -4.89 28.08 8.50
N VAL A 2 -4.75 26.77 8.33
CA VAL A 2 -3.49 26.07 8.07
C VAL A 2 -3.38 25.79 6.57
N ASP A 3 -2.24 26.10 5.98
CA ASP A 3 -1.92 25.76 4.59
C ASP A 3 -1.48 24.29 4.49
N VAL A 4 -2.11 23.56 3.58
CA VAL A 4 -1.89 22.11 3.38
C VAL A 4 -0.83 21.85 2.31
N SER A 5 -0.52 22.83 1.46
CA SER A 5 0.48 22.70 0.38
C SER A 5 1.83 22.09 0.82
N PRO A 6 2.36 22.36 2.03
CA PRO A 6 3.63 21.80 2.48
C PRO A 6 3.66 20.26 2.60
N ILE A 7 2.51 19.58 2.73
CA ILE A 7 2.48 18.11 2.84
C ILE A 7 2.39 17.39 1.49
N ILE A 8 2.10 18.09 0.38
CA ILE A 8 1.89 17.47 -0.92
C ILE A 8 3.16 16.74 -1.39
N GLN A 9 4.32 17.40 -1.33
CA GLN A 9 5.59 16.80 -1.72
C GLN A 9 6.00 15.59 -0.85
N PRO A 10 5.98 15.67 0.50
CA PRO A 10 6.39 14.53 1.30
C PRO A 10 5.38 13.36 1.23
N VAL A 11 4.07 13.61 1.09
CA VAL A 11 3.08 12.55 0.78
C VAL A 11 3.41 11.86 -0.54
N THR A 12 3.69 12.65 -1.59
CA THR A 12 4.10 12.11 -2.90
C THR A 12 5.36 11.25 -2.78
N LYS A 13 6.35 11.72 -2.02
CA LYS A 13 7.58 10.97 -1.78
C LYS A 13 7.30 9.66 -1.05
N SER A 14 6.51 9.66 0.02
CA SER A 14 6.14 8.45 0.76
C SER A 14 5.49 7.40 -0.15
N LEU A 15 4.62 7.83 -1.06
CA LEU A 15 3.98 6.93 -2.03
C LEU A 15 4.96 6.39 -3.07
N ASN A 16 5.84 7.24 -3.61
CA ASN A 16 6.87 6.83 -4.54
C ASN A 16 7.87 5.83 -3.91
N ASP A 17 8.25 6.03 -2.64
CA ASP A 17 9.11 5.11 -1.88
C ASP A 17 8.44 3.72 -1.72
N LEU A 18 7.11 3.67 -1.69
CA LEU A 18 6.29 2.46 -1.71
C LEU A 18 6.07 1.88 -3.12
N GLY A 19 6.59 2.53 -4.17
CA GLY A 19 6.40 2.13 -5.57
C GLY A 19 5.04 2.51 -6.15
N ILE A 20 4.32 3.45 -5.54
CA ILE A 20 3.08 4.03 -6.07
C ILE A 20 3.44 5.33 -6.79
N THR A 21 3.21 5.37 -8.11
CA THR A 21 3.36 6.59 -8.90
C THR A 21 2.13 7.47 -8.72
N VAL A 22 2.35 8.70 -8.25
CA VAL A 22 1.28 9.70 -8.06
C VAL A 22 1.00 10.44 -9.36
N LYS A 23 -0.27 10.51 -9.76
CA LYS A 23 -0.76 11.35 -10.86
C LYS A 23 -1.26 12.70 -10.36
N ASP A 24 -2.04 12.68 -9.29
CA ASP A 24 -2.68 13.89 -8.74
C ASP A 24 -2.93 13.74 -7.23
N ILE A 25 -2.99 14.86 -6.51
CA ILE A 25 -3.34 14.90 -5.08
C ILE A 25 -4.39 15.98 -4.85
N ASP A 26 -5.57 15.54 -4.41
CA ASP A 26 -6.67 16.40 -4.02
C ASP A 26 -6.67 16.58 -2.49
N CYS A 27 -6.21 17.74 -2.03
CA CYS A 27 -6.24 18.17 -0.64
C CYS A 27 -7.01 19.48 -0.53
N PRO A 28 -7.74 19.72 0.57
CA PRO A 28 -8.26 21.05 0.87
C PRO A 28 -7.11 22.07 0.89
N PRO A 29 -7.22 23.21 0.18
CA PRO A 29 -6.11 24.17 0.08
C PRO A 29 -5.78 24.83 1.42
N LYS A 30 -6.81 25.02 2.26
CA LYS A 30 -6.70 25.53 3.61
C LYS A 30 -7.70 24.82 4.50
N VAL A 31 -7.29 24.56 5.74
CA VAL A 31 -8.17 23.99 6.77
C VAL A 31 -8.23 24.91 7.98
N GLU A 32 -9.31 24.83 8.75
CA GLU A 32 -9.38 25.53 10.02
C GLU A 32 -8.28 25.01 10.96
N GLN A 33 -7.66 25.91 11.72
CA GLN A 33 -6.63 25.50 12.67
C GLN A 33 -7.32 24.90 13.89
N ALA A 34 -7.25 23.58 14.02
CA ALA A 34 -7.83 22.84 15.12
C ALA A 34 -6.86 21.70 15.49
N ILE A 35 -6.07 21.90 16.55
CA ILE A 35 -5.08 20.90 16.98
C ILE A 35 -5.78 19.59 17.32
N GLY A 36 -5.23 18.47 16.85
CA GLY A 36 -5.82 17.14 16.97
C GLY A 36 -6.91 16.84 15.94
N SER A 37 -7.37 17.82 15.16
CA SER A 37 -8.32 17.58 14.07
C SER A 37 -7.66 16.83 12.92
N THR A 38 -8.48 16.09 12.17
CA THR A 38 -8.08 15.38 10.98
C THR A 38 -8.85 15.86 9.75
N PHE A 39 -8.23 15.75 8.59
CA PHE A 39 -8.87 15.97 7.30
C PHE A 39 -8.35 14.96 6.27
N GLY A 40 -9.12 14.73 5.22
CA GLY A 40 -8.76 13.79 4.15
C GLY A 40 -8.12 14.49 2.96
N CYS A 41 -7.09 13.87 2.40
CA CYS A 41 -6.65 14.07 1.04
C CYS A 41 -6.92 12.80 0.22
N THR A 42 -7.14 12.95 -1.08
CA THR A 42 -7.28 11.82 -2.02
C THR A 42 -6.14 11.88 -3.02
N VAL A 43 -5.33 10.83 -3.07
CA VAL A 43 -4.29 10.70 -4.09
C VAL A 43 -4.81 9.83 -5.23
N THR A 44 -4.63 10.29 -6.46
CA THR A 44 -4.90 9.50 -7.67
C THR A 44 -3.58 8.98 -8.22
N THR A 45 -3.48 7.67 -8.45
CA THR A 45 -2.29 7.05 -9.05
C THR A 45 -2.28 7.23 -10.57
N ASP A 46 -1.14 6.97 -11.22
CA ASP A 46 -1.03 6.89 -12.68
C ASP A 46 -1.98 5.85 -13.30
N LYS A 47 -2.29 4.79 -12.56
CA LYS A 47 -3.26 3.74 -12.90
C LYS A 47 -4.72 4.15 -12.62
N GLY A 48 -4.96 5.33 -12.06
CA GLY A 48 -6.30 5.84 -11.74
C GLY A 48 -6.89 5.31 -10.43
N GLU A 49 -6.10 4.61 -9.62
CA GLU A 49 -6.53 4.14 -8.30
C GLU A 49 -6.58 5.33 -7.33
N LYS A 50 -7.50 5.27 -6.36
CA LYS A 50 -7.64 6.30 -5.33
C LYS A 50 -7.07 5.80 -4.01
N VAL A 51 -6.15 6.58 -3.45
CA VAL A 51 -5.52 6.32 -2.15
C VAL A 51 -5.98 7.39 -1.18
N PRO A 52 -6.78 7.04 -0.16
CA PRO A 52 -7.11 7.97 0.91
C PRO A 52 -5.89 8.26 1.77
N VAL A 53 -5.69 9.52 2.13
CA VAL A 53 -4.64 9.98 3.05
C VAL A 53 -5.30 10.77 4.17
N THR A 54 -5.11 10.34 5.40
CA THR A 54 -5.60 11.06 6.58
C THR A 54 -4.49 11.97 7.08
N VAL A 55 -4.79 13.25 7.24
CA VAL A 55 -3.85 14.25 7.75
C VAL A 55 -4.33 14.72 9.10
N THR A 56 -3.42 14.78 10.08
CA THR A 56 -3.67 15.22 11.45
C THR A 56 -2.89 16.49 11.73
N GLN A 57 -3.57 17.50 12.28
CA GLN A 57 -2.93 18.71 12.79
C GLN A 57 -2.33 18.43 14.17
N LYS A 58 -1.03 18.59 14.33
CA LYS A 58 -0.33 18.48 15.61
C LYS A 58 0.19 19.84 16.04
N ASP A 59 0.26 20.05 17.34
CA ASP A 59 1.03 21.15 17.90
C ASP A 59 2.43 20.66 18.25
N ASP A 60 3.43 21.38 17.79
CA ASP A 60 4.82 21.19 18.18
C ASP A 60 5.36 22.52 18.70
N ASN A 61 5.32 22.69 20.02
CA ASN A 61 5.82 23.87 20.73
C ASN A 61 5.21 25.19 20.23
N GLY A 62 3.88 25.23 20.05
CA GLY A 62 3.16 26.41 19.57
C GLY A 62 3.22 26.61 18.05
N LYS A 63 3.79 25.66 17.30
CA LYS A 63 3.76 25.62 15.84
C LYS A 63 2.89 24.46 15.37
N VAL A 64 1.90 24.77 14.53
CA VAL A 64 1.09 23.72 13.89
C VAL A 64 1.93 22.97 12.87
N THR A 65 1.99 21.66 13.02
CA THR A 65 2.59 20.71 12.07
C THR A 65 1.51 19.78 11.55
N LEU A 66 1.73 19.24 10.35
CA LEU A 66 0.81 18.29 9.73
C LEU A 66 1.53 16.94 9.63
N THR A 67 0.90 15.89 10.15
CA THR A 67 1.33 14.50 9.95
C THR A 67 0.29 13.76 9.15
N TRP A 68 0.71 12.79 8.33
CA TRP A 68 -0.21 12.04 7.49
C TRP A 68 -0.01 10.54 7.65
N GLU A 69 -1.08 9.81 7.37
CA GLU A 69 -1.12 8.36 7.32
C GLU A 69 -1.84 7.94 6.04
N LEU A 70 -1.30 6.94 5.35
CA LEU A 70 -2.00 6.33 4.23
C LEU A 70 -3.17 5.52 4.78
N GLY A 71 -4.29 5.53 4.07
CA GLY A 71 -5.43 4.74 4.46
C GLY A 71 -5.13 3.24 4.38
N LYS A 72 -5.94 2.46 5.09
CA LYS A 72 -5.88 1.00 5.15
C LYS A 72 -5.91 0.29 3.78
N ASP A 73 -6.26 1.03 2.73
CA ASP A 73 -6.32 0.52 1.38
C ASP A 73 -4.92 0.27 0.80
N VAL A 74 -3.90 0.99 1.29
CA VAL A 74 -2.52 0.80 0.85
C VAL A 74 -1.91 -0.35 1.63
N VAL A 75 -1.60 -1.44 0.94
CA VAL A 75 -0.94 -2.61 1.54
C VAL A 75 0.46 -2.75 0.97
N PRO A 76 1.50 -2.29 1.70
CA PRO A 76 2.89 -2.58 1.37
C PRO A 76 3.11 -4.09 1.47
N THR A 77 3.46 -4.75 0.38
CA THR A 77 3.67 -6.21 0.39
C THR A 77 5.06 -6.56 0.91
N GLY A 78 6.02 -5.63 0.86
CA GLY A 78 7.39 -5.85 1.30
C GLY A 78 7.51 -6.35 2.74
N LYS A 79 6.65 -5.84 3.65
CA LYS A 79 6.55 -6.33 5.04
C LYS A 79 6.02 -7.77 5.16
N HIS A 80 5.32 -8.26 4.15
CA HIS A 80 4.72 -9.59 4.09
C HIS A 80 5.53 -10.55 3.21
N LEU A 81 6.51 -10.06 2.45
CA LEU A 81 7.30 -10.87 1.52
C LEU A 81 7.96 -12.08 2.20
N PRO A 82 8.55 -11.99 3.41
CA PRO A 82 9.09 -13.17 4.08
C PRO A 82 8.05 -14.26 4.37
N ALA A 83 6.84 -13.86 4.78
CA ALA A 83 5.74 -14.80 5.05
C ALA A 83 5.21 -15.44 3.76
N LEU A 84 5.12 -14.65 2.68
CA LEU A 84 4.70 -15.13 1.35
C LEU A 84 5.74 -16.08 0.75
N THR A 85 7.03 -15.80 0.92
CA THR A 85 8.13 -16.67 0.52
C THR A 85 8.12 -17.97 1.32
N ALA A 86 7.97 -17.90 2.64
CA ALA A 86 7.87 -19.11 3.48
C ALA A 86 6.68 -19.99 3.09
N TYR A 87 5.54 -19.39 2.78
CA TYR A 87 4.38 -20.11 2.24
C TYR A 87 4.70 -20.80 0.91
N ALA A 88 5.27 -20.08 -0.05
CA ALA A 88 5.61 -20.67 -1.35
C ALA A 88 6.62 -21.81 -1.21
N GLN A 89 7.63 -21.65 -0.34
CA GLN A 89 8.63 -22.68 -0.06
C GLN A 89 8.05 -23.92 0.63
N ALA A 90 6.97 -23.77 1.40
CA ALA A 90 6.24 -24.90 1.97
C ALA A 90 5.46 -25.70 0.92
N VAL A 91 5.03 -25.05 -0.17
CA VAL A 91 4.41 -25.72 -1.33
C VAL A 91 5.48 -26.39 -2.19
N SER A 92 6.56 -25.68 -2.51
CA SER A 92 7.73 -26.23 -3.19
C SER A 92 8.97 -25.39 -2.87
N PRO A 93 10.07 -26.01 -2.40
CA PRO A 93 11.27 -25.30 -1.91
C PRO A 93 11.98 -24.49 -3.02
N ASP A 94 11.72 -24.82 -4.27
CA ASP A 94 12.33 -24.20 -5.45
C ASP A 94 11.59 -22.95 -5.94
N LEU A 95 10.48 -22.57 -5.28
CA LEU A 95 9.68 -21.42 -5.70
C LEU A 95 10.31 -20.10 -5.28
N THR A 96 10.52 -19.24 -6.28
CA THR A 96 10.87 -17.84 -6.09
C THR A 96 9.61 -16.99 -6.19
N VAL A 97 9.36 -16.16 -5.18
CA VAL A 97 8.20 -15.26 -5.12
C VAL A 97 8.60 -13.84 -5.48
N SER A 98 7.87 -13.24 -6.41
CA SER A 98 7.98 -11.85 -6.82
C SER A 98 6.62 -11.16 -6.67
N CYS A 99 6.47 -10.38 -5.61
CA CYS A 99 5.23 -9.63 -5.35
C CYS A 99 5.38 -8.17 -5.79
N PRO A 100 4.30 -7.51 -6.25
CA PRO A 100 4.30 -6.05 -6.45
C PRO A 100 4.60 -5.37 -5.12
N LYS A 101 5.46 -4.33 -5.07
CA LYS A 101 5.90 -3.68 -3.81
C LYS A 101 4.75 -3.23 -2.91
N THR A 102 3.67 -2.76 -3.52
CA THR A 102 2.46 -2.29 -2.86
C THR A 102 1.24 -2.61 -3.73
N VAL A 103 0.10 -2.90 -3.10
CA VAL A 103 -1.20 -3.06 -3.76
C VAL A 103 -2.23 -2.17 -3.08
N ILE A 104 -3.23 -1.71 -3.83
CA ILE A 104 -4.35 -0.93 -3.32
C ILE A 104 -5.57 -1.86 -3.24
N LEU A 105 -6.02 -2.13 -2.02
CA LEU A 105 -7.11 -3.07 -1.72
C LEU A 105 -8.14 -2.37 -0.84
N PRO A 106 -9.41 -2.21 -1.25
CA PRO A 106 -10.41 -1.54 -0.44
C PRO A 106 -10.52 -2.12 0.98
N GLY A 107 -10.27 -1.29 1.98
CA GLY A 107 -10.23 -1.67 3.39
C GLY A 107 -9.07 -2.58 3.79
N GLY A 108 -8.06 -2.75 2.92
CA GLY A 108 -7.04 -3.79 3.06
C GLY A 108 -7.55 -5.19 2.73
N ASN A 109 -8.72 -5.31 2.11
CA ASN A 109 -9.37 -6.58 1.80
C ASN A 109 -9.32 -6.86 0.29
N GLY A 110 -9.06 -8.12 -0.07
CA GLY A 110 -9.07 -8.54 -1.47
C GLY A 110 -8.08 -9.66 -1.73
N LYS A 111 -7.46 -9.66 -2.91
CA LYS A 111 -6.48 -10.67 -3.31
C LYS A 111 -5.18 -9.99 -3.71
N LEU A 112 -4.10 -10.39 -3.05
CA LEU A 112 -2.74 -10.09 -3.47
C LEU A 112 -2.31 -11.18 -4.45
N THR A 113 -1.95 -10.78 -5.67
CA THR A 113 -1.39 -11.70 -6.66
C THR A 113 0.11 -11.45 -6.76
N CYS A 114 0.91 -12.49 -6.48
CA CYS A 114 2.34 -12.49 -6.69
C CYS A 114 2.70 -13.40 -7.88
N ASP A 115 3.73 -13.00 -8.62
CA ASP A 115 4.37 -13.85 -9.61
C ASP A 115 5.28 -14.85 -8.90
N VAL A 116 5.28 -16.07 -9.40
CA VAL A 116 6.07 -17.15 -8.83
C VAL A 116 6.71 -17.97 -9.93
N LYS A 117 7.94 -18.41 -9.69
CA LYS A 117 8.72 -19.18 -10.66
C LYS A 117 9.46 -20.32 -9.98
N ASP A 118 9.42 -21.51 -10.57
CA ASP A 118 10.17 -22.68 -10.08
C ASP A 118 11.57 -22.80 -10.71
N SER A 119 12.37 -23.73 -10.19
CA SER A 119 13.71 -24.07 -10.69
C SER A 119 13.72 -24.61 -12.12
N LYS A 120 12.57 -25.12 -12.61
CA LYS A 120 12.38 -25.67 -13.96
C LYS A 120 11.95 -24.61 -14.97
N GLY A 121 11.78 -23.36 -14.53
CA GLY A 121 11.36 -22.24 -15.36
C GLY A 121 9.85 -22.11 -15.52
N GLN A 122 9.04 -22.96 -14.85
CA GLN A 122 7.60 -22.82 -14.85
C GLN A 122 7.20 -21.58 -14.06
N SER A 123 6.31 -20.79 -14.66
CA SER A 123 5.80 -19.56 -14.08
C SER A 123 4.36 -19.80 -13.64
N GLY A 124 3.95 -19.13 -12.57
CA GLY A 124 2.60 -19.21 -12.06
C GLY A 124 2.21 -17.95 -11.30
N LYS A 125 1.00 -17.97 -10.76
CA LYS A 125 0.47 -16.94 -9.88
C LYS A 125 0.20 -17.52 -8.50
N LEU A 126 0.67 -16.82 -7.49
CA LEU A 126 0.32 -17.04 -6.09
C LEU A 126 -0.74 -16.02 -5.71
N ASN A 127 -1.98 -16.49 -5.52
CA ASN A 127 -3.10 -15.66 -5.09
C ASN A 127 -3.30 -15.79 -3.59
N VAL A 128 -3.05 -14.71 -2.86
CA VAL A 128 -3.15 -14.66 -1.40
C VAL A 128 -4.33 -13.77 -1.01
N PRO A 129 -5.37 -14.31 -0.36
CA PRO A 129 -6.42 -13.48 0.18
C PRO A 129 -5.87 -12.58 1.29
N MET A 130 -6.31 -11.34 1.28
CA MET A 130 -5.92 -10.30 2.22
C MET A 130 -7.13 -9.92 3.06
N LYS A 131 -6.93 -9.84 4.37
CA LYS A 131 -7.94 -9.38 5.33
C LYS A 131 -7.33 -8.30 6.21
N ASP A 132 -7.94 -7.11 6.21
CA ASP A 132 -7.47 -5.95 6.99
C ASP A 132 -5.97 -5.64 6.79
N GLY A 133 -5.48 -5.81 5.55
CA GLY A 133 -4.09 -5.55 5.19
C GLY A 133 -3.10 -6.65 5.63
N VAL A 134 -3.59 -7.80 6.07
CA VAL A 134 -2.80 -8.97 6.48
C VAL A 134 -3.07 -10.14 5.52
N PRO A 135 -2.02 -10.84 5.05
CA PRO A 135 -2.19 -12.04 4.22
C PRO A 135 -2.75 -13.21 5.04
N VAL A 136 -3.76 -13.87 4.49
CA VAL A 136 -4.37 -15.10 5.03
C VAL A 136 -3.72 -16.29 4.31
N ALA A 137 -2.49 -16.61 4.73
CA ALA A 137 -1.61 -17.54 4.02
C ALA A 137 -2.16 -18.98 3.94
N ASP A 138 -2.94 -19.41 4.93
CA ASP A 138 -3.63 -20.71 4.96
C ASP A 138 -4.69 -20.86 3.85
N GLN A 139 -5.14 -19.75 3.26
CA GLN A 139 -6.08 -19.71 2.14
C GLN A 139 -5.41 -19.32 0.82
N ALA A 140 -4.09 -19.18 0.79
CA ALA A 140 -3.38 -18.88 -0.44
C ALA A 140 -3.51 -20.05 -1.43
N GLN A 141 -3.60 -19.71 -2.71
CA GLN A 141 -3.73 -20.67 -3.80
C GLN A 141 -2.69 -20.38 -4.86
N TRP A 142 -1.93 -21.42 -5.22
CA TRP A 142 -1.02 -21.42 -6.35
C TRP A 142 -1.74 -21.92 -7.61
N SER A 143 -1.50 -21.27 -8.74
CA SER A 143 -1.88 -21.76 -10.07
C SER A 143 -0.69 -21.67 -11.03
N VAL A 144 -0.35 -22.78 -11.70
CA VAL A 144 0.66 -22.80 -12.77
C VAL A 144 0.05 -22.21 -14.04
N ASP A 145 0.79 -21.36 -14.75
CA ASP A 145 0.41 -20.97 -16.11
C ASP A 145 0.72 -22.17 -17.04
N GLN A 146 -0.31 -22.92 -17.43
CA GLN A 146 -0.16 -23.97 -18.44
C GLN A 146 -0.10 -23.32 -19.81
N GLY A 147 1.10 -22.87 -20.19
CA GLY A 147 1.42 -22.41 -21.54
C GLY A 147 1.35 -23.53 -22.57
#